data_AF-A0A6I7FDD8-F1
#
_entry.id   AF-A0A6I7FDD8-F1
#
_cell.length_a   1.000
_cell.length_b   1.000
_cell.length_c   1.000
_cell.angle_alpha   90.00
_cell.angle_beta   90.00
_cell.angle_gamma   90.00
#
_symmetry.space_group_name_H-M   'P 1'
#
loop_
_entity.id
_entity.type
_entity.pdbx_description
1 polymer ?
#
loop_
_entity_poly.entity_id
_entity_poly.type
_entity_poly.pdbx_seq_one_letter_code
_entity_poly.pdbx_strand_id
1 'polypeptide(L)'
;MKHEKNVLYKKINEAMIIFMILFPVVGIFFVIMTIWALGEQAPSEIPLVITVVSIFFFALPLLLYIYRKKVWLKKCTRNRSEG
;
A
#
# COMPACT_ATOMS: atom_id res chain seq x y z
N MET A 1 -2.39 22.37 -20.55
CA MET A 1 -3.16 21.10 -20.65
C MET A 1 -2.33 19.81 -20.73
N LYS A 2 -1.57 19.48 -21.80
CA LYS A 2 -0.81 18.19 -21.85
C LYS A 2 0.29 18.10 -20.77
N HIS A 3 0.96 19.22 -20.49
CA HIS A 3 2.04 19.30 -19.51
C HIS A 3 1.56 19.17 -18.05
N GLU A 4 0.40 19.75 -17.72
CA GLU A 4 -0.21 19.69 -16.38
C GLU A 4 -0.68 18.27 -16.04
N LYS A 5 -1.26 17.57 -17.02
CA LYS A 5 -1.65 16.15 -16.84
C LYS A 5 -0.42 15.28 -16.53
N ASN A 6 0.70 15.49 -17.21
CA ASN A 6 1.94 14.74 -16.94
C ASN A 6 2.51 14.99 -15.54
N VAL A 7 2.43 16.23 -15.03
CA VAL A 7 2.86 16.56 -13.65
C VAL A 7 1.96 15.89 -12.62
N LEU A 8 0.64 15.92 -12.84
CA LEU A 8 -0.34 15.26 -11.97
C LEU A 8 -0.09 13.74 -11.89
N TYR A 9 0.10 13.08 -13.04
CA TYR A 9 0.40 11.65 -13.10
C TYR A 9 1.72 11.28 -12.39
N LYS A 10 2.74 12.14 -12.49
CA LYS A 10 4.00 11.94 -11.77
C LYS A 10 3.80 12.00 -10.25
N LYS A 11 3.07 13.01 -9.75
CA LYS A 11 2.76 13.16 -8.32
C LYS A 11 1.91 12.00 -7.79
N ILE A 12 0.90 11.54 -8.54
CA ILE A 12 0.08 10.39 -8.15
C ILE A 12 0.93 9.12 -8.06
N ASN A 13 1.83 8.89 -9.02
CA ASN A 13 2.71 7.73 -9.01
C ASN A 13 3.69 7.76 -7.82
N GLU A 14 4.22 8.94 -7.49
CA GLU A 14 5.09 9.13 -6.33
C GLU A 14 4.34 8.89 -5.01
N ALA A 15 3.15 9.47 -4.86
CA ALA A 15 2.29 9.23 -3.71
C ALA A 15 1.90 7.75 -3.56
N MET A 16 1.62 7.04 -4.67
CA MET A 16 1.35 5.60 -4.64
C MET A 16 2.55 4.80 -4.14
N ILE A 17 3.77 5.15 -4.56
CA ILE A 17 4.99 4.48 -4.09
C ILE A 17 5.21 4.74 -2.61
N ILE A 18 5.06 5.99 -2.17
CA ILE A 18 5.17 6.36 -0.74
C ILE A 18 4.14 5.57 0.06
N PHE A 19 2.88 5.52 -0.39
CA PHE A 19 1.82 4.76 0.27
C PHE A 19 2.17 3.27 0.37
N MET A 20 2.71 2.65 -0.69
CA MET A 20 3.11 1.24 -0.68
C MET A 20 4.17 0.90 0.37
N ILE A 21 5.01 1.86 0.76
CA ILE A 21 6.08 1.66 1.75
C ILE A 21 5.61 2.08 3.14
N LEU A 22 4.92 3.22 3.25
CA LEU A 22 4.50 3.79 4.51
C LEU A 22 3.46 2.89 5.21
N PHE A 23 2.53 2.31 4.45
CA PHE A 23 1.46 1.49 5.02
C PHE A 23 2.00 0.22 5.72
N PRO A 24 2.87 -0.60 5.09
CA PRO A 24 3.48 -1.74 5.77
C PRO A 24 4.33 -1.34 6.98
N VAL A 25 5.08 -0.23 6.90
CA VAL A 25 5.90 0.26 8.02
C VAL A 25 5.03 0.61 9.23
N VAL A 26 3.92 1.32 9.00
CA VAL A 26 2.93 1.62 10.05
C VAL A 26 2.31 0.33 10.59
N GLY A 27 2.01 -0.65 9.72
CA GLY A 27 1.51 -1.96 10.14
C GLY A 27 2.46 -2.70 11.08
N ILE A 28 3.76 -2.72 10.78
CA ILE A 28 4.77 -3.34 11.66
C ILE A 28 4.81 -2.65 13.02
N PHE A 29 4.76 -1.31 13.04
CA PHE A 29 4.68 -0.56 14.28
C PHE A 29 3.46 -0.95 15.13
N PHE A 30 2.27 -1.05 14.51
CA PHE A 30 1.06 -1.50 15.20
C PHE A 30 1.17 -2.93 15.73
N VAL A 31 1.78 -3.86 14.98
CA VAL A 31 1.99 -5.23 15.45
C VAL A 31 2.84 -5.25 16.72
N ILE A 32 3.94 -4.50 16.75
CA ILE A 32 4.81 -4.40 17.94
C ILE A 32 4.03 -3.82 19.13
N MET A 33 3.31 -2.72 18.92
CA MET A 33 2.47 -2.11 19.96
C MET A 33 1.39 -3.06 20.48
N THR A 34 0.80 -3.87 19.59
CA THR A 34 -0.23 -4.85 19.94
C THR A 34 0.34 -5.97 20.80
N ILE A 35 1.52 -6.51 20.43
CA ILE A 35 2.21 -7.53 21.24
C ILE A 35 2.53 -6.97 22.62
N TRP A 36 2.99 -5.72 22.68
CA TRP A 36 3.32 -5.09 23.97
C TRP A 36 2.07 -4.87 24.83
N ALA A 37 0.96 -4.39 24.24
CA ALA A 37 -0.27 -4.12 24.98
C ALA A 37 -1.00 -5.39 25.46
N LEU A 38 -1.08 -6.42 24.61
CA LEU A 38 -1.83 -7.64 24.89
C LEU A 38 -0.98 -8.76 25.50
N GLY A 39 0.36 -8.64 25.45
CA GLY A 39 1.30 -9.64 25.96
C GLY A 39 1.08 -10.02 27.42
N GLU A 40 0.71 -9.04 28.25
CA GLU A 40 0.48 -9.24 29.69
C GLU A 40 -0.99 -9.53 30.04
N GLN A 41 -1.94 -9.11 29.20
CA GLN A 41 -3.37 -9.13 29.53
C GLN A 41 -4.14 -10.27 28.86
N ALA A 42 -3.86 -10.53 27.57
CA ALA A 42 -4.61 -11.49 26.76
C ALA A 42 -3.74 -12.06 25.63
N PRO A 43 -2.70 -12.85 25.95
CA PRO A 43 -1.76 -13.36 24.96
C PRO A 43 -2.41 -14.29 23.91
N SER A 44 -3.53 -14.92 24.25
CA SER A 44 -4.31 -15.76 23.32
C SER A 44 -4.99 -14.97 22.19
N GLU A 45 -5.21 -13.67 22.36
CA GLU A 45 -5.85 -12.81 21.35
C GLU A 45 -4.85 -12.25 20.33
N ILE A 46 -3.57 -12.21 20.68
CA ILE A 46 -2.48 -11.67 19.86
C ILE A 46 -2.47 -12.25 18.43
N PRO A 47 -2.58 -13.57 18.20
CA PRO A 47 -2.51 -14.13 16.85
C PRO A 47 -3.62 -13.60 15.94
N LEU A 48 -4.84 -13.46 16.47
CA LEU A 48 -5.99 -13.00 15.71
C LEU A 48 -5.85 -11.52 15.35
N VAL A 49 -5.48 -10.68 16.34
CA VAL A 49 -5.31 -9.24 16.12
C VAL A 49 -4.18 -8.96 15.12
N ILE A 50 -3.02 -9.63 15.28
CA ILE A 50 -1.89 -9.50 14.34
C ILE A 50 -2.31 -9.92 12.94
N THR A 51 -3.09 -10.99 12.78
CA THR A 51 -3.54 -11.46 11.47
C THR A 51 -4.41 -10.41 10.78
N VAL A 52 -5.39 -9.84 11.50
CA VAL A 52 -6.28 -8.79 10.95
C VAL A 52 -5.49 -7.54 10.58
N VAL A 53 -4.61 -7.06 11.46
CA VAL A 53 -3.72 -5.91 11.21
C VAL A 53 -2.83 -6.18 10.01
N SER A 54 -2.21 -7.35 9.94
CA SER A 54 -1.31 -7.71 8.83
C SER A 54 -2.05 -7.76 7.50
N ILE A 55 -3.25 -8.35 7.45
CA ILE A 55 -4.08 -8.35 6.23
C ILE A 55 -4.37 -6.92 5.80
N PHE A 56 -4.80 -6.04 6.73
CA PHE A 56 -5.15 -4.67 6.40
C PHE A 56 -3.93 -3.88 5.86
N PHE A 57 -2.81 -3.93 6.56
CA PHE A 57 -1.63 -3.12 6.23
C PHE A 57 -0.79 -3.66 5.07
N PHE A 58 -0.85 -4.96 4.77
CA PHE A 58 -0.07 -5.55 3.68
C PHE A 58 -0.92 -5.84 2.43
N ALA A 59 -2.20 -6.19 2.55
CA ALA A 59 -3.03 -6.49 1.38
C ALA A 59 -3.36 -5.24 0.57
N LEU A 60 -3.64 -4.10 1.22
CA LEU A 60 -3.98 -2.84 0.54
C LEU A 60 -2.83 -2.32 -0.36
N PRO A 61 -1.57 -2.23 0.11
CA PRO A 61 -0.42 -1.93 -0.75
C PRO A 61 -0.25 -2.90 -1.92
N LEU A 62 -0.48 -4.19 -1.66
CA LEU A 62 -0.28 -5.25 -2.64
C LEU A 62 -1.33 -5.19 -3.77
N LEU A 63 -2.60 -4.92 -3.42
CA LEU A 63 -3.67 -4.62 -4.37
C LEU A 63 -3.36 -3.37 -5.20
N LEU A 64 -2.91 -2.29 -4.57
CA LEU A 64 -2.47 -1.07 -5.27
C LEU A 64 -1.31 -1.35 -6.22
N TYR A 65 -0.36 -2.22 -5.83
CA TYR A 65 0.78 -2.59 -6.65
C TYR A 65 0.35 -3.38 -7.89
N ILE A 66 -0.53 -4.36 -7.71
CA ILE A 66 -1.10 -5.13 -8.82
C ILE A 66 -1.91 -4.21 -9.75
N TYR A 67 -2.71 -3.29 -9.20
CA TYR A 67 -3.46 -2.32 -9.99
C TYR A 67 -2.55 -1.43 -10.83
N ARG A 68 -1.50 -0.86 -10.21
CA ARG A 68 -0.47 -0.06 -10.92
C ARG A 68 0.16 -0.86 -12.06
N LYS A 69 0.56 -2.10 -11.79
CA LYS A 69 1.25 -2.94 -12.78
C LYS A 69 0.33 -3.36 -13.92
N LYS A 70 -0.91 -3.77 -13.64
CA LYS A 70 -1.84 -4.30 -14.65
C LYS A 70 -2.60 -3.23 -15.42
N VAL A 71 -3.05 -2.16 -14.75
CA VAL A 71 -3.94 -1.15 -15.34
C VAL A 71 -3.15 0.06 -15.80
N TRP A 72 -2.32 0.63 -14.92
CA TRP A 72 -1.63 1.89 -15.20
C TRP A 72 -0.56 1.75 -16.27
N LEU A 73 0.32 0.75 -16.13
CA LEU A 73 1.38 0.51 -17.12
C LEU A 73 0.80 0.16 -18.49
N LYS A 74 -0.22 -0.72 -18.57
CA LYS A 74 -0.90 -1.02 -19.85
C LYS A 74 -1.47 0.22 -20.54
N LYS A 75 -2.08 1.14 -19.78
CA LYS A 75 -2.64 2.38 -20.32
C LYS A 75 -1.54 3.32 -20.84
N CYS A 76 -0.42 3.41 -20.14
CA CYS A 76 0.73 4.21 -20.58
C CYS A 76 1.42 3.62 -21.83
N THR A 77 1.53 2.31 -21.97
CA THR A 77 2.14 1.69 -23.17
C THR A 77 1.25 1.84 -24.39
N ARG A 78 -0.08 1.66 -24.25
CA ARG A 78 -1.03 1.80 -25.36
C ARG A 78 -1.10 3.23 -25.91
N ASN A 79 -1.06 4.23 -25.04
CA ASN A 79 -1.04 5.64 -25.47
C ASN A 79 0.27 6.07 -26.16
N ARG A 80 1.34 5.26 -26.07
CA ARG A 80 2.63 5.53 -26.73
C ARG A 80 2.75 4.82 -28.10
N SER A 81 1.89 3.84 -28.40
CA SER A 81 1.84 3.16 -29.69
C SER A 81 0.86 3.79 -30.69
N GLU A 82 -0.01 4.70 -30.23
CA GLU A 82 -1.05 5.37 -31.03
C GLU A 82 -0.72 6.85 -31.35
N GLY A 83 0.50 7.32 -31.07
CA GLY A 83 0.94 8.69 -31.38
C GLY A 83 2.37 8.70 -31.90
#